data_AF-A0A0B1RVL4-F1
#
_entry.id   AF-A0A0B1RVL4-F1
#
_cell.length_a   1.000
_cell.length_b   1.000
_cell.length_c   1.000
_cell.angle_alpha   90.00
_cell.angle_beta   90.00
_cell.angle_gamma   90.00
#
_symmetry.space_group_name_H-M   'P 1'
#
loop_
_entity.id
_entity.type
_entity.pdbx_description
1 polymer ?
#
loop_
_entity_poly.entity_id
_entity_poly.type
_entity_poly.pdbx_seq_one_letter_code
_entity_poly.pdbx_strand_id
1 'polypeptide(L)'
;MVDQLNHNVRDQRGKISQLCMCAAIMHMHRFFCFHSFKFFDYRDIAAACLFLAGKSEECPRKLDHIVRVWWAKKFERHPNIPTQNHYIEAAQLIVTLENVILQTIAFDLKVEMPHPFVLSAMHEIAPNNKKLTECAYFFATDVLCVTNWAIRYNASAIACVCVHLVCVYAGYEVLVNPCSHSA
;
A
#
# COMPACT_ATOMS: atom_id res chain seq x y z
N MET A 1 1.08 10.23 -6.83
CA MET A 1 1.70 9.43 -7.91
C MET A 1 0.65 8.56 -8.59
N VAL A 2 -0.13 7.80 -7.82
CA VAL A 2 -1.15 6.88 -8.34
C VAL A 2 -2.25 7.57 -9.14
N ASP A 3 -2.74 8.73 -8.70
CA ASP A 3 -3.78 9.47 -9.45
C ASP A 3 -3.31 9.86 -10.86
N GLN A 4 -2.06 10.31 -10.99
CA GLN A 4 -1.44 10.62 -12.28
C GLN A 4 -1.27 9.35 -13.13
N LEU A 5 -0.90 8.22 -12.52
CA LEU A 5 -0.76 6.94 -13.21
C LEU A 5 -2.10 6.35 -13.67
N ASN A 6 -3.19 6.68 -12.98
CA ASN A 6 -4.54 6.22 -13.31
C ASN A 6 -5.27 7.16 -14.29
N HIS A 7 -4.81 8.40 -14.48
CA HIS A 7 -5.46 9.40 -15.33
C HIS A 7 -5.72 8.91 -16.77
N ASN A 8 -4.77 8.16 -17.35
CA ASN A 8 -4.85 7.70 -18.74
C ASN A 8 -5.45 6.30 -18.89
N VAL A 9 -5.96 5.70 -17.81
CA VAL A 9 -6.45 4.32 -17.81
C VAL A 9 -7.97 4.30 -17.84
N ARG A 10 -8.52 3.92 -18.99
CA ARG A 10 -9.98 3.87 -19.25
C ARG A 10 -10.66 2.68 -18.58
N ASP A 11 -9.98 1.53 -18.57
CA ASP A 11 -10.50 0.32 -17.92
C ASP A 11 -10.34 0.41 -16.39
N GLN A 12 -11.42 0.21 -15.65
CA GLN A 12 -11.40 0.19 -14.20
C GLN A 12 -10.53 -0.93 -13.64
N ARG A 13 -10.49 -2.10 -14.28
CA ARG A 13 -9.67 -3.25 -13.84
C ARG A 13 -8.19 -2.98 -13.99
N GLY A 14 -7.82 -2.17 -14.99
CA GLY A 14 -6.45 -1.75 -15.19
C GLY A 14 -5.98 -0.69 -14.20
N LYS A 15 -6.86 -0.02 -13.42
CA LYS A 15 -6.45 1.04 -12.48
C LYS A 15 -5.65 0.45 -11.32
N ILE A 16 -4.62 1.17 -10.87
CA ILE A 16 -3.91 0.84 -9.64
C ILE A 16 -4.95 0.94 -8.51
N SER A 17 -5.23 -0.20 -7.89
CA SER A 17 -6.21 -0.34 -6.82
C SER A 17 -5.61 0.08 -5.47
N GLN A 18 -6.48 0.28 -4.47
CA GLN A 18 -6.04 0.49 -3.10
C GLN A 18 -5.25 -0.71 -2.55
N LEU A 19 -5.61 -1.93 -2.95
CA LEU A 19 -4.88 -3.14 -2.62
C LEU A 19 -3.44 -3.08 -3.15
N CYS A 20 -3.26 -2.69 -4.42
CA CYS A 20 -1.95 -2.52 -5.03
C CYS A 20 -1.11 -1.45 -4.32
N MET A 21 -1.73 -0.32 -3.94
CA MET A 21 -1.04 0.69 -3.13
C MET A 21 -0.59 0.15 -1.78
N CYS A 22 -1.48 -0.57 -1.07
CA CYS A 22 -1.13 -1.18 0.21
C CYS A 22 -0.02 -2.21 0.04
N ALA A 23 -0.02 -3.01 -1.02
CA ALA A 23 1.05 -3.98 -1.31
C ALA A 23 2.40 -3.29 -1.55
N ALA A 24 2.42 -2.21 -2.33
CA ALA A 24 3.62 -1.41 -2.53
C ALA A 24 4.17 -0.84 -1.21
N ILE A 25 3.29 -0.33 -0.34
CA ILE A 25 3.65 0.17 1.00
C ILE A 25 4.24 -0.94 1.86
N MET A 26 3.64 -2.14 1.85
CA MET A 26 4.14 -3.30 2.57
C MET A 26 5.52 -3.73 2.09
N HIS A 27 5.76 -3.77 0.79
CA HIS A 27 7.08 -4.07 0.23
C HIS A 27 8.11 -3.01 0.65
N MET A 28 7.74 -1.73 0.66
CA MET A 28 8.61 -0.65 1.09
C MET A 28 8.96 -0.77 2.59
N HIS A 29 7.99 -1.06 3.46
CA HIS A 29 8.25 -1.30 4.88
C HIS A 29 9.20 -2.48 5.10
N ARG A 30 8.96 -3.61 4.41
CA ARG A 30 9.84 -4.78 4.48
C ARG A 30 11.25 -4.47 3.98
N PHE A 31 11.37 -3.69 2.90
CA PHE A 31 12.66 -3.28 2.33
C PHE A 31 13.50 -2.46 3.34
N PHE A 32 12.91 -1.45 3.96
CA PHE A 32 13.60 -0.59 4.92
C PHE A 32 13.80 -1.20 6.30
N CYS A 33 13.36 -2.45 6.53
CA CYS A 33 13.83 -3.24 7.67
C CYS A 33 15.29 -3.69 7.52
N PHE A 34 15.75 -3.85 6.28
CA PHE A 34 17.10 -4.35 5.96
C PHE A 34 18.02 -3.25 5.41
N HIS A 35 17.44 -2.21 4.79
CA HIS A 35 18.19 -1.14 4.14
C HIS A 35 17.96 0.21 4.81
N SER A 36 18.93 1.13 4.65
CA SER A 36 18.85 2.47 5.21
C SER A 36 18.36 3.51 4.19
N PHE A 37 17.51 4.42 4.65
CA PHE A 37 17.12 5.64 3.92
C PHE A 37 18.31 6.55 3.54
N LYS A 38 19.47 6.37 4.17
CA LYS A 38 20.70 7.09 3.79
C LYS A 38 21.24 6.67 2.43
N PHE A 39 21.06 5.39 2.08
CA PHE A 39 21.61 4.81 0.84
C PHE A 39 20.57 4.69 -0.26
N PHE A 40 19.29 4.54 0.10
CA PHE A 40 18.19 4.42 -0.83
C PHE A 40 17.20 5.57 -0.66
N ASP A 41 17.00 6.36 -1.72
CA ASP A 41 15.98 7.40 -1.74
C ASP A 41 14.59 6.74 -1.69
N TYR A 42 13.80 7.11 -0.69
CA TYR A 42 12.47 6.57 -0.45
C TYR A 42 11.53 6.76 -1.65
N ARG A 43 11.73 7.80 -2.47
CA ARG A 43 10.91 8.07 -3.67
C ARG A 43 11.20 7.06 -4.77
N ASP A 44 12.45 6.61 -4.87
CA ASP A 44 12.89 5.65 -5.89
C ASP A 44 12.41 4.26 -5.52
N ILE A 45 12.57 3.90 -4.24
CA ILE A 45 12.02 2.65 -3.68
C ILE A 45 10.49 2.63 -3.80
N ALA A 46 9.79 3.73 -3.47
CA ALA A 46 8.34 3.79 -3.61
C ALA A 46 7.88 3.57 -5.06
N ALA A 47 8.56 4.17 -6.04
CA ALA A 47 8.24 3.97 -7.46
C ALA A 47 8.50 2.53 -7.92
N ALA A 48 9.61 1.93 -7.49
CA ALA A 48 9.94 0.54 -7.81
C ALA A 48 9.00 -0.46 -7.11
N CYS A 49 8.64 -0.24 -5.83
CA CYS A 49 7.65 -1.04 -5.13
C CYS A 49 6.27 -0.96 -5.79
N LEU A 50 5.85 0.23 -6.26
CA LEU A 50 4.58 0.38 -6.99
C LEU A 50 4.61 -0.30 -8.35
N PHE A 51 5.74 -0.23 -9.06
CA PHE A 51 5.94 -0.94 -10.32
C PHE A 51 5.87 -2.46 -10.13
N LEU A 52 6.50 -2.98 -9.09
CA LEU A 52 6.47 -4.39 -8.70
C LEU A 52 5.05 -4.84 -8.30
N ALA A 53 4.42 -4.12 -7.36
CA ALA A 53 3.07 -4.43 -6.87
C ALA A 53 2.03 -4.39 -7.99
N GLY A 54 2.16 -3.44 -8.94
CA GLY A 54 1.29 -3.40 -10.11
C GLY A 54 1.36 -4.67 -10.95
N LYS A 55 2.52 -5.32 -11.04
CA LYS A 55 2.67 -6.60 -11.74
C LYS A 55 2.08 -7.76 -10.95
N SER A 56 2.29 -7.83 -9.63
CA SER A 56 1.77 -8.93 -8.81
C SER A 56 0.27 -8.87 -8.57
N GLU A 57 -0.31 -7.66 -8.55
CA GLU A 57 -1.75 -7.42 -8.33
C GLU A 57 -2.53 -7.26 -9.64
N GLU A 58 -1.99 -7.76 -10.77
CA GLU A 58 -2.66 -7.78 -12.08
C GLU A 58 -3.14 -6.39 -12.59
N CYS A 59 -2.48 -5.32 -12.17
CA CYS A 59 -2.74 -3.95 -12.63
C CYS A 59 -1.45 -3.25 -13.13
N PRO A 60 -0.68 -3.88 -14.05
CA PRO A 60 0.65 -3.42 -14.41
C PRO A 60 0.63 -2.04 -15.07
N ARG A 61 1.74 -1.31 -14.93
CA ARG A 61 2.00 -0.05 -15.64
C ARG A 61 3.22 -0.18 -16.51
N LYS A 62 3.18 0.46 -17.68
CA LYS A 62 4.36 0.58 -18.54
C LYS A 62 5.45 1.33 -17.79
N LEU A 63 6.68 0.82 -17.88
CA LEU A 63 7.85 1.43 -17.24
C LEU A 63 8.02 2.90 -17.62
N ASP A 64 7.84 3.25 -18.90
CA ASP A 64 7.87 4.64 -19.39
C ASP A 64 6.93 5.56 -18.61
N HIS A 65 5.70 5.11 -18.32
CA HIS A 65 4.72 5.90 -17.58
C HIS A 65 5.12 6.07 -16.12
N ILE A 66 5.62 5.01 -15.47
CA ILE A 66 6.15 5.08 -14.10
C ILE A 66 7.31 6.07 -14.02
N VAL A 67 8.28 5.96 -14.92
CA VAL A 67 9.47 6.81 -14.97
C VAL A 67 9.10 8.28 -15.14
N ARG A 68 8.20 8.62 -16.07
CA ARG A 68 7.77 10.01 -16.28
C ARG A 68 7.07 10.61 -15.06
N VAL A 69 6.16 9.86 -14.43
CA VAL A 69 5.43 10.33 -13.24
C VAL A 69 6.37 10.44 -12.03
N TRP A 70 7.23 9.44 -11.81
CA TRP A 70 8.24 9.48 -10.75
C TRP A 70 9.20 10.65 -10.94
N TRP A 71 9.70 10.87 -12.16
CA TRP A 71 10.62 11.98 -12.45
C TRP A 71 9.99 13.32 -12.13
N ALA A 72 8.76 13.56 -12.61
CA ALA A 72 8.03 14.79 -12.35
C ALA A 72 7.80 15.04 -10.85
N LYS A 73 7.65 13.98 -10.06
CA LYS A 73 7.50 14.06 -8.59
C LYS A 73 8.83 14.21 -7.85
N LYS A 74 9.91 13.59 -8.33
CA LYS A 74 11.23 13.68 -7.71
C LYS A 74 11.90 15.03 -7.97
N PHE A 75 11.72 15.56 -9.17
CA PHE A 75 12.34 16.80 -9.65
C PHE A 75 11.27 17.86 -9.98
N GLU A 76 10.54 18.32 -8.97
CA GLU A 76 9.40 19.24 -9.16
C GLU A 76 9.75 20.54 -9.90
N ARG A 77 11.00 21.03 -9.76
CA ARG A 77 11.50 22.22 -10.49
C ARG A 77 11.77 21.97 -11.97
N HIS A 78 12.05 20.71 -12.34
CA HIS A 78 12.37 20.28 -13.70
C HIS A 78 11.59 18.99 -14.03
N PRO A 79 10.26 19.08 -14.17
CA PRO A 79 9.39 17.91 -14.19
C PRO A 79 9.49 17.11 -15.49
N ASN A 80 10.08 17.68 -16.53
CA ASN A 80 10.32 17.01 -17.80
C ASN A 80 11.71 16.39 -17.82
N ILE A 81 11.81 15.18 -18.36
CA ILE A 81 13.08 14.49 -18.54
C ILE A 81 13.89 15.22 -19.63
N PRO A 82 15.09 15.75 -19.36
CA PRO A 82 15.78 16.66 -20.28
C PRO A 82 16.32 15.98 -21.55
N THR A 83 16.82 14.75 -21.43
CA THR A 83 17.45 14.03 -22.54
C THR A 83 17.10 12.54 -22.51
N GLN A 84 17.30 11.87 -23.64
CA GLN A 84 17.10 10.42 -23.75
C GLN A 84 18.02 9.63 -22.82
N ASN A 85 19.24 10.09 -22.57
CA ASN A 85 20.16 9.43 -21.64
C ASN A 85 19.63 9.45 -20.19
N HIS A 86 19.09 10.58 -19.73
CA HIS A 86 18.45 10.67 -18.40
C HIS A 86 17.25 9.72 -18.30
N TYR A 87 16.48 9.56 -19.37
CA TYR A 87 15.39 8.58 -19.41
C TYR A 87 15.91 7.15 -19.26
N ILE A 88 16.96 6.79 -20.00
CA ILE A 88 17.57 5.44 -19.95
C ILE A 88 18.09 5.15 -18.54
N GLU A 89 18.80 6.09 -17.93
CA GLU A 89 19.32 5.97 -16.56
C GLU A 89 18.19 5.82 -15.53
N ALA A 90 17.14 6.64 -15.65
CA ALA A 90 15.96 6.57 -14.79
C ALA A 90 15.21 5.23 -14.92
N ALA A 91 15.01 4.75 -16.15
CA ALA A 91 14.37 3.47 -16.39
C ALA A 91 15.22 2.31 -15.83
N GLN A 92 16.53 2.35 -16.06
CA GLN A 92 17.48 1.36 -15.53
C GLN A 92 17.49 1.36 -14.00
N LEU A 93 17.43 2.53 -13.37
CA LEU A 93 17.34 2.67 -11.92
C LEU A 93 16.11 1.95 -11.36
N ILE A 94 14.92 2.23 -11.89
CA ILE A 94 13.67 1.61 -11.40
C ILE A 94 13.71 0.08 -11.57
N VAL A 95 14.20 -0.42 -12.71
CA VAL A 95 14.33 -1.87 -12.95
C VAL A 95 15.37 -2.51 -12.02
N THR A 96 16.49 -1.81 -11.77
CA THR A 96 17.52 -2.31 -10.86
C THR A 96 16.99 -2.39 -9.43
N LEU A 97 16.31 -1.33 -8.96
CA LEU A 97 15.71 -1.30 -7.63
C LEU A 97 14.62 -2.35 -7.45
N GLU A 98 13.81 -2.60 -8.48
CA GLU A 98 12.84 -3.70 -8.46
C GLU A 98 13.52 -5.05 -8.15
N ASN A 99 14.63 -5.36 -8.83
CA ASN A 99 15.37 -6.60 -8.57
C ASN A 99 15.94 -6.65 -7.14
N VAL A 100 16.47 -5.54 -6.64
CA VAL A 100 16.98 -5.45 -5.25
C VAL A 100 15.83 -5.63 -4.26
N ILE A 101 14.66 -5.04 -4.50
CA ILE A 101 13.47 -5.21 -3.66
C ILE A 101 13.04 -6.68 -3.64
N LEU A 102 12.91 -7.33 -4.81
CA LEU A 102 12.55 -8.74 -4.94
C LEU A 102 13.48 -9.64 -4.13
N GLN A 103 14.79 -9.44 -4.25
CA GLN A 103 15.77 -10.20 -3.47
C GLN A 103 15.66 -9.92 -1.97
N THR A 104 15.46 -8.65 -1.58
CA THR A 104 15.36 -8.24 -0.17
C THR A 104 14.15 -8.85 0.52
N ILE A 105 12.99 -8.89 -0.15
CA ILE A 105 11.78 -9.51 0.37
C ILE A 105 11.73 -11.03 0.11
N ALA A 106 12.85 -11.62 -0.32
CA ALA A 106 12.98 -13.04 -0.63
C ALA A 106 11.90 -13.57 -1.60
N PHE A 107 11.48 -12.75 -2.56
CA PHE A 107 10.40 -13.03 -3.51
C PHE A 107 9.03 -13.31 -2.84
N ASP A 108 8.87 -12.98 -1.56
CA ASP A 108 7.58 -13.04 -0.86
C ASP A 108 6.72 -11.81 -1.21
N LEU A 109 6.05 -11.93 -2.35
CA LEU A 109 5.12 -10.92 -2.86
C LEU A 109 3.75 -10.97 -2.17
N LYS A 110 3.44 -12.07 -1.47
CA LYS A 110 2.15 -12.23 -0.82
C LYS A 110 2.10 -11.40 0.46
N VAL A 111 1.21 -10.44 0.47
CA VAL A 111 0.99 -9.53 1.60
C VAL A 111 -0.39 -9.76 2.18
N GLU A 112 -0.43 -10.13 3.46
CA GLU A 112 -1.69 -10.25 4.18
C GLU A 112 -2.15 -8.85 4.61
N MET A 113 -3.34 -8.45 4.15
CA MET A 113 -3.90 -7.13 4.45
C MET A 113 -4.84 -7.19 5.66
N PRO A 114 -4.90 -6.13 6.49
CA PRO A 114 -5.87 -6.03 7.57
C PRO A 114 -7.31 -5.85 7.06
N HIS A 115 -7.48 -5.31 5.84
CA HIS A 115 -8.79 -4.92 5.30
C HIS A 115 -9.85 -6.03 5.27
N PRO A 116 -9.55 -7.28 4.84
CA PRO A 116 -10.54 -8.37 4.89
C PRO A 116 -11.01 -8.67 6.31
N PHE A 117 -10.11 -8.62 7.30
CA PHE A 117 -10.44 -8.84 8.71
C PHE A 117 -11.28 -7.69 9.27
N VAL A 118 -10.97 -6.44 8.89
CA VAL A 118 -11.79 -5.27 9.26
C VAL A 118 -13.21 -5.42 8.71
N LEU A 119 -13.36 -5.78 7.44
CA LEU A 119 -14.69 -5.98 6.83
C LEU A 119 -15.47 -7.09 7.53
N SER A 120 -14.81 -8.21 7.85
CA SER A 120 -15.43 -9.32 8.58
C SER A 120 -15.91 -8.88 9.97
N ALA A 121 -15.06 -8.22 10.74
CA ALA A 121 -15.41 -7.76 12.09
C ALA A 121 -16.52 -6.69 12.07
N MET A 122 -16.44 -5.73 11.13
CA MET A 122 -17.45 -4.68 11.00
C MET A 122 -18.81 -5.21 10.54
N HIS A 123 -18.84 -6.30 9.76
CA HIS A 123 -20.08 -6.97 9.40
C HIS A 123 -20.81 -7.55 10.61
N GLU A 124 -20.07 -8.04 11.63
CA GLU A 124 -20.66 -8.56 12.86
C GLU A 124 -21.01 -7.45 13.86
N ILE A 125 -20.13 -6.45 14.01
CA ILE A 125 -20.27 -5.40 15.02
C ILE A 125 -21.29 -4.34 14.60
N ALA A 126 -21.26 -3.92 13.34
CA ALA A 126 -22.07 -2.81 12.86
C ALA A 126 -22.61 -3.05 11.43
N PRO A 127 -23.38 -4.14 11.19
CA PRO A 127 -23.84 -4.55 9.86
C PRO A 127 -24.60 -3.45 9.10
N ASN A 128 -25.32 -2.60 9.82
CA ASN A 128 -26.15 -1.53 9.25
C ASN A 128 -25.43 -0.17 9.14
N ASN A 129 -24.20 -0.04 9.66
CA ASN A 129 -23.48 1.23 9.69
C ASN A 129 -22.34 1.27 8.67
N LYS A 130 -22.71 1.40 7.38
CA LYS A 130 -21.75 1.45 6.27
C LYS A 130 -20.69 2.54 6.43
N LYS A 131 -21.06 3.71 6.95
CA LYS A 131 -20.12 4.82 7.15
C LYS A 131 -19.03 4.48 8.16
N LEU A 132 -19.40 3.79 9.25
CA LEU A 132 -18.43 3.33 10.25
C LEU A 132 -17.51 2.25 9.67
N THR A 133 -18.05 1.33 8.87
CA THR A 133 -17.28 0.30 8.17
C THR A 133 -16.28 0.90 7.18
N GLU A 134 -16.70 1.88 6.38
CA GLU A 134 -15.82 2.62 5.48
C GLU A 134 -14.73 3.37 6.25
N CYS A 135 -15.09 4.02 7.37
CA CYS A 135 -14.13 4.69 8.24
C CYS A 135 -13.06 3.72 8.76
N ALA A 136 -13.45 2.54 9.26
CA ALA A 136 -12.53 1.51 9.73
C ALA A 136 -11.65 0.96 8.60
N TYR A 137 -12.22 0.78 7.41
CA TYR A 137 -11.50 0.32 6.23
C TYR A 137 -10.42 1.30 5.77
N PHE A 138 -10.74 2.60 5.68
CA PHE A 138 -9.75 3.62 5.31
C PHE A 138 -8.72 3.83 6.42
N PHE A 139 -9.13 3.78 7.69
CA PHE A 139 -8.21 3.84 8.82
C PHE A 139 -7.17 2.72 8.78
N ALA A 140 -7.55 1.52 8.34
CA ALA A 140 -6.60 0.43 8.14
C ALA A 140 -5.54 0.74 7.08
N THR A 141 -5.88 1.44 6.00
CA THR A 141 -4.89 1.93 5.03
C THR A 141 -3.97 2.99 5.66
N ASP A 142 -4.53 3.92 6.42
CA ASP A 142 -3.71 4.94 7.09
C ASP A 142 -2.71 4.32 8.07
N VAL A 143 -3.13 3.32 8.84
CA VAL A 143 -2.24 2.56 9.73
C VAL A 143 -1.09 1.92 8.97
N LEU A 144 -1.35 1.32 7.79
CA LEU A 144 -0.27 0.80 6.94
C LEU A 144 0.65 1.91 6.41
N CYS A 145 0.12 3.09 6.10
CA CYS A 145 0.90 4.22 5.58
C CYS A 145 1.81 4.86 6.64
N VAL A 146 1.27 5.13 7.85
CA VAL A 146 1.91 6.01 8.84
C VAL A 146 2.65 5.26 9.94
N THR A 147 2.39 3.96 10.10
CA THR A 147 3.02 3.13 11.13
C THR A 147 3.85 2.01 10.50
N ASN A 148 4.72 1.41 11.32
CA ASN A 148 5.42 0.17 10.98
C ASN A 148 4.73 -1.06 11.58
N TRP A 149 3.42 -1.01 11.85
CA TRP A 149 2.71 -2.14 12.49
C TRP A 149 2.69 -3.38 11.62
N ALA A 150 2.65 -3.18 10.31
CA ALA A 150 2.53 -4.26 9.34
C ALA A 150 3.77 -5.17 9.27
N ILE A 151 4.90 -4.75 9.85
CA ILE A 151 6.10 -5.58 10.04
C ILE A 151 6.20 -6.18 11.45
N ARG A 152 5.35 -5.74 12.40
CA ARG A 152 5.40 -6.13 13.83
C ARG A 152 4.27 -7.05 14.26
N TYR A 153 3.11 -6.91 13.63
CA TYR A 153 1.88 -7.58 14.02
C TYR A 153 1.23 -8.24 12.79
N ASN A 154 0.48 -9.30 13.03
CA ASN A 154 -0.31 -9.93 11.97
C ASN A 154 -1.51 -9.06 11.57
N ALA A 155 -2.07 -9.32 10.39
CA ALA A 155 -3.14 -8.51 9.83
C ALA A 155 -4.42 -8.51 10.68
N SER A 156 -4.75 -9.63 11.32
CA SER A 156 -5.91 -9.75 12.19
C SER A 156 -5.79 -8.90 13.46
N ALA A 157 -4.62 -8.86 14.11
CA ALA A 157 -4.38 -8.00 15.27
C ALA A 157 -4.47 -6.52 14.90
N ILE A 158 -3.88 -6.12 13.77
CA ILE A 158 -3.99 -4.75 13.26
C ILE A 158 -5.47 -4.39 13.02
N ALA A 159 -6.24 -5.30 12.40
CA ALA A 159 -7.66 -5.09 12.15
C ALA A 159 -8.46 -4.91 13.44
N CYS A 160 -8.23 -5.73 14.47
CA CYS A 160 -8.87 -5.56 15.78
C CYS A 160 -8.63 -4.18 16.37
N VAL A 161 -7.38 -3.69 16.31
CA VAL A 161 -7.03 -2.36 16.82
C VAL A 161 -7.69 -1.26 15.99
N CYS A 162 -7.68 -1.38 14.65
CA CYS A 162 -8.35 -0.43 13.77
C CYS A 162 -9.84 -0.30 14.07
N VAL A 163 -10.54 -1.44 14.19
CA VAL A 163 -11.97 -1.48 14.52
C VAL A 163 -12.23 -0.88 15.89
N HIS A 164 -11.45 -1.27 16.91
CA HIS A 164 -11.62 -0.75 18.26
C HIS A 164 -11.44 0.78 18.32
N LEU A 165 -10.37 1.31 17.71
CA LEU A 165 -10.11 2.75 17.71
C LEU A 165 -11.21 3.53 16.99
N VAL A 166 -11.71 3.03 15.86
CA VAL A 166 -12.78 3.68 15.10
C VAL A 166 -14.11 3.64 15.84
N CYS A 167 -14.45 2.52 16.49
CA CYS A 167 -15.64 2.43 17.33
C CYS A 167 -15.57 3.42 18.50
N VAL A 168 -14.44 3.47 19.22
CA VAL A 168 -14.24 4.41 20.32
C VAL A 168 -14.33 5.86 19.84
N TYR A 169 -13.67 6.18 18.73
CA TYR A 169 -13.71 7.53 18.13
C TYR A 169 -15.13 7.95 17.73
N ALA A 170 -15.93 7.01 17.21
CA ALA A 170 -17.31 7.25 16.83
C ALA A 170 -18.31 7.22 18.01
N GLY A 171 -17.85 6.91 19.23
CA GLY A 171 -18.74 6.66 20.37
C GLY A 171 -19.66 5.45 20.17
N TYR A 172 -19.24 4.49 19.35
CA TYR A 172 -20.01 3.28 19.04
C TYR A 172 -19.69 2.19 20.07
N GLU A 173 -20.68 1.82 20.88
CA GLU A 173 -20.55 0.72 21.84
C GLU A 173 -20.51 -0.62 21.10
N VAL A 174 -19.37 -1.29 21.19
CA VAL A 174 -19.24 -2.66 20.71
C VAL A 174 -19.97 -3.55 21.70
N LEU A 175 -21.11 -4.10 21.28
CA LEU A 175 -21.84 -5.09 22.07
C LEU A 175 -20.97 -6.34 22.20
N VAL A 176 -20.30 -6.49 23.35
CA VAL A 176 -19.61 -7.72 23.69
C VAL A 176 -20.71 -8.72 24.00
N ASN A 177 -21.05 -9.58 23.03
CA ASN A 177 -21.83 -10.77 23.36
C ASN A 177 -20.99 -11.55 24.38
N PRO A 178 -21.45 -11.73 25.62
CA PRO A 178 -20.71 -12.51 26.60
C PRO A 178 -20.49 -13.88 25.97
N CYS A 179 -19.22 -14.30 25.91
CA CYS A 179 -18.83 -15.57 25.31
C CYS A 179 -19.82 -16.65 25.74
N SER A 180 -20.50 -17.25 24.77
CA SER A 180 -21.24 -18.49 24.96
C SER A 180 -20.20 -19.55 25.29
N HIS A 181 -19.84 -19.66 26.56
CA HIS A 181 -19.25 -20.86 27.13
C HIS A 181 -20.31 -21.95 27.00
N SER A 182 -20.37 -22.59 25.83
CA SER A 182 -21.03 -23.88 25.70
C SER A 182 -20.14 -24.91 26.43
N ALA A 183 -20.76 -25.50 27.45
CA ALA A 183 -20.30 -26.50 28.40
C ALA A 183 -19.29 -27.55 27.88
#